data_AF-A0A965PSB7-F1
#
_entry.id   AF-A0A965PSB7-F1
#
_cell.length_a   1.000
_cell.length_b   1.000
_cell.length_c   1.000
_cell.angle_alpha   90.00
_cell.angle_beta   90.00
_cell.angle_gamma   90.00
#
_symmetry.space_group_name_H-M   'P 1'
#
loop_
_entity.id
_entity.type
_entity.pdbx_description
1 polymer ?
#
loop_
_entity_poly.entity_id
_entity_poly.type
_entity_poly.pdbx_seq_one_letter_code
_entity_poly.pdbx_strand_id
1 'polypeptide(L)'
;MTDTSDAPALQAALAEITAIDKQVAALNDQIDALKKKRDHYESIAIEEFQGQRLDGVRAAGRSWRIEWTHSFSAPEARKEAVMEAARSAGLLEAVTQVNTARLKALLTERAKEAGMDPSLPYSAGTEFDGIVGEFVSPKLRHTTVG
;
A
#
# COMPACT_ATOMS: atom_id res chain seq x y z
N MET A 1 34.61 19.78 -41.92
CA MET A 1 34.86 18.32 -42.03
C MET A 1 34.91 17.78 -40.61
N THR A 2 33.75 17.37 -40.09
CA THR A 2 33.65 16.64 -38.82
C THR A 2 33.56 15.17 -39.21
N ASP A 3 34.69 14.49 -39.03
CA ASP A 3 34.95 13.15 -39.54
C ASP A 3 33.96 12.12 -39.00
N THR A 4 33.59 11.24 -39.92
CA THR A 4 32.80 9.99 -39.89
C THR A 4 33.21 8.97 -38.79
N SER A 5 34.10 9.35 -37.88
CA SER A 5 34.75 8.51 -36.85
C SER A 5 33.84 8.14 -35.67
N ASP A 6 32.86 8.99 -35.34
CA ASP A 6 31.98 8.76 -34.17
C ASP A 6 30.74 7.90 -34.49
N ALA A 7 30.41 7.73 -35.77
CA ALA A 7 29.25 6.97 -36.20
C ALA A 7 29.32 5.47 -35.83
N PRO A 8 30.46 4.76 -35.96
CA PRO A 8 30.57 3.35 -35.59
C PRO A 8 30.48 3.13 -34.08
N ALA A 9 31.12 3.99 -33.28
CA ALA A 9 31.09 3.92 -31.82
C ALA A 9 29.69 4.21 -31.29
N LEU A 10 29.02 5.24 -31.82
CA LEU A 10 27.63 5.56 -31.50
C LEU A 10 26.69 4.41 -31.90
N GLN A 11 26.86 3.84 -33.10
CA GLN A 11 26.02 2.74 -33.56
C GLN A 11 26.19 1.48 -32.70
N ALA A 12 27.43 1.15 -32.31
CA ALA A 12 27.70 0.05 -31.39
C ALA A 12 27.07 0.30 -30.01
N ALA A 13 27.19 1.52 -29.46
CA ALA A 13 26.57 1.88 -28.19
C ALA A 13 25.04 1.79 -28.24
N LEU A 14 24.41 2.27 -29.32
CA LEU A 14 22.96 2.18 -29.50
C LEU A 14 22.47 0.74 -29.68
N ALA A 15 23.25 -0.12 -30.35
CA ALA A 15 22.96 -1.54 -30.47
C ALA A 15 23.03 -2.24 -29.10
N GLU A 16 24.04 -1.90 -28.29
CA GLU A 16 24.17 -2.43 -26.93
C GLU A 16 23.03 -1.96 -26.02
N ILE A 17 22.66 -0.68 -26.07
CA ILE A 17 21.48 -0.15 -25.34
C ILE A 17 20.23 -0.95 -25.71
N THR A 18 20.01 -1.20 -27.01
CA THR A 18 18.85 -1.98 -27.48
C THR A 18 18.88 -3.43 -26.96
N ALA A 19 20.07 -4.02 -26.85
CA ALA A 19 20.23 -5.36 -26.28
C ALA A 19 19.92 -5.38 -24.78
N ILE A 20 20.41 -4.39 -24.03
CA ILE A 20 20.12 -4.20 -22.61
C ILE A 20 18.62 -3.98 -22.39
N ASP A 21 17.96 -3.14 -23.17
CA ASP A 21 16.52 -2.86 -23.04
C ASP A 21 15.68 -4.15 -23.19
N LYS A 22 16.07 -5.03 -24.12
CA LYS A 22 15.44 -6.35 -24.28
C LYS A 22 15.65 -7.24 -23.05
N GLN A 23 16.84 -7.24 -22.48
CA GLN A 23 17.13 -8.01 -21.25
C GLN A 23 16.34 -7.47 -20.06
N VAL A 24 16.27 -6.15 -19.90
CA VAL A 24 15.47 -5.48 -18.87
C VAL A 24 14.00 -5.83 -19.02
N ALA A 25 13.46 -5.77 -20.23
CA ALA A 25 12.07 -6.17 -20.50
C ALA A 25 11.80 -7.62 -20.09
N ALA A 26 12.65 -8.55 -20.51
CA ALA A 26 12.51 -9.97 -20.16
C ALA A 26 12.61 -10.22 -18.64
N LEU A 27 13.50 -9.52 -17.93
CA LEU A 27 13.62 -9.60 -16.48
C LEU A 27 12.40 -9.01 -15.77
N ASN A 28 11.83 -7.91 -16.28
CA ASN A 28 10.60 -7.33 -15.74
C ASN A 28 9.43 -8.30 -15.88
N ASP A 29 9.30 -8.99 -17.01
CA ASP A 29 8.27 -10.02 -17.20
C ASP A 29 8.41 -11.16 -16.18
N GLN A 30 9.64 -11.60 -15.91
CA GLN A 30 9.91 -12.63 -14.88
C GLN A 30 9.58 -12.12 -13.47
N ILE A 31 9.95 -10.89 -13.15
CA ILE A 31 9.62 -10.25 -11.86
C ILE A 31 8.10 -10.18 -11.69
N ASP A 32 7.37 -9.78 -12.72
CA ASP A 32 5.91 -9.66 -12.64
C ASP A 32 5.21 -11.02 -12.54
N ALA A 33 5.74 -12.06 -13.19
CA ALA A 33 5.29 -13.43 -12.97
C ALA A 33 5.52 -13.90 -11.52
N LEU A 34 6.68 -13.60 -10.94
CA LEU A 34 7.00 -13.92 -9.55
C LEU A 34 6.13 -13.16 -8.56
N LYS A 35 5.85 -11.87 -8.80
CA LYS A 35 4.91 -11.07 -7.99
C LYS A 35 3.53 -11.69 -7.99
N LYS A 36 2.97 -12.04 -9.15
CA LYS A 36 1.66 -12.71 -9.26
C LYS A 36 1.62 -14.02 -8.47
N LYS A 37 2.67 -14.85 -8.58
CA LYS A 37 2.78 -16.10 -7.82
C LYS A 37 2.86 -15.84 -6.32
N ARG A 38 3.62 -14.83 -5.89
CA ARG A 38 3.74 -14.44 -4.48
C ARG A 38 2.42 -13.91 -3.93
N ASP A 39 1.68 -13.12 -4.71
CA ASP A 39 0.37 -12.59 -4.30
C ASP A 39 -0.69 -13.69 -4.20
N HIS A 40 -0.65 -14.68 -5.10
CA HIS A 40 -1.49 -15.88 -4.98
C HIS A 40 -1.23 -16.63 -3.66
N TYR A 41 0.03 -16.90 -3.31
CA TYR A 41 0.35 -17.54 -2.03
C TYR A 41 0.10 -16.64 -0.82
N GLU A 42 0.20 -15.31 -0.94
CA GLU A 42 -0.20 -14.40 0.12
C GLU A 42 -1.70 -14.51 0.41
N SER A 43 -2.55 -14.60 -0.63
CA SER A 43 -4.01 -14.81 -0.44
C SER A 43 -4.29 -16.09 0.33
N ILE A 44 -3.70 -17.22 -0.11
CA ILE A 44 -3.85 -18.52 0.58
C ILE A 44 -3.39 -18.42 2.04
N ALA A 45 -2.21 -17.81 2.29
CA ALA A 45 -1.71 -17.68 3.64
C ALA A 45 -2.64 -16.83 4.52
N ILE A 46 -3.19 -15.74 4.00
CA ILE A 46 -4.15 -14.90 4.73
C ILE A 46 -5.43 -15.69 5.05
N GLU A 47 -5.96 -16.42 4.06
CA GLU A 47 -7.16 -17.26 4.23
C GLU A 47 -6.94 -18.32 5.33
N GLU A 48 -5.79 -18.99 5.33
CA GLU A 48 -5.44 -19.99 6.34
C GLU A 48 -5.25 -19.36 7.74
N PHE A 49 -4.57 -18.23 7.84
CA PHE A 49 -4.41 -17.50 9.10
C PHE A 49 -5.78 -17.11 9.69
N GLN A 50 -6.69 -16.60 8.86
CA GLN A 50 -8.04 -16.21 9.29
C GLN A 50 -8.91 -17.43 9.64
N GLY A 51 -8.91 -18.46 8.79
CA GLY A 51 -9.71 -19.67 8.98
C GLY A 51 -9.31 -20.45 10.23
N GLN A 52 -8.02 -20.49 10.53
CA GLN A 52 -7.47 -21.17 11.71
C GLN A 52 -7.31 -20.25 12.93
N ARG A 53 -7.64 -18.94 12.79
CA ARG A 53 -7.52 -17.92 13.86
C ARG A 53 -6.11 -17.85 14.45
N LEU A 54 -5.10 -17.88 13.59
CA LEU A 54 -3.70 -17.82 13.98
C LEU A 54 -3.27 -16.37 14.19
N ASP A 55 -2.61 -16.08 15.32
CA ASP A 55 -2.01 -14.77 15.58
C ASP A 55 -0.63 -14.63 14.91
N GLY A 56 0.09 -15.74 14.74
CA GLY A 56 1.44 -15.75 14.20
C GLY A 56 2.00 -17.15 13.97
N VAL A 57 2.86 -17.31 12.97
CA VAL A 57 3.52 -18.59 12.63
C VAL A 57 5.00 -18.36 12.34
N ARG A 58 5.88 -19.25 12.81
CA ARG A 58 7.30 -19.27 12.43
C ARG A 58 7.53 -20.27 11.31
N ALA A 59 8.04 -19.80 10.17
CA ALA A 59 8.36 -20.63 9.02
C ALA A 59 9.45 -19.97 8.16
N ALA A 60 10.34 -20.80 7.59
CA ALA A 60 11.42 -20.36 6.70
C ALA A 60 12.28 -19.21 7.28
N GLY A 61 12.67 -19.32 8.56
CA GLY A 61 13.51 -18.31 9.24
C GLY A 61 12.81 -16.97 9.53
N ARG A 62 11.48 -16.94 9.43
CA ARG A 62 10.68 -15.72 9.58
C ARG A 62 9.53 -15.95 10.54
N SER A 63 9.18 -14.90 11.29
CA SER A 63 7.95 -14.85 12.08
C SER A 63 6.91 -14.10 11.27
N TRP A 64 5.84 -14.79 10.88
CA TRP A 64 4.76 -14.28 10.04
C TRP A 64 3.53 -13.94 10.87
N ARG A 65 2.80 -12.89 10.48
CA ARG A 65 1.52 -12.46 11.08
C ARG A 65 0.67 -11.70 10.06
N ILE A 66 -0.63 -11.61 10.32
CA ILE A 66 -1.51 -10.66 9.60
C ILE A 66 -1.42 -9.30 10.29
N GLU A 67 -1.27 -8.25 9.49
CA GLU A 67 -1.56 -6.88 9.91
C GLU A 67 -2.62 -6.29 8.99
N TRP A 68 -3.45 -5.41 9.53
CA TRP A 68 -4.52 -4.76 8.77
C TRP A 68 -4.05 -3.43 8.21
N THR A 69 -4.28 -3.22 6.92
CA THR A 69 -3.93 -1.98 6.22
C THR A 69 -5.21 -1.23 5.89
N HIS A 70 -5.25 0.04 6.28
CA HIS A 70 -6.37 0.95 6.02
C HIS A 70 -5.96 1.95 4.94
N SER A 71 -6.78 2.04 3.90
CA SER A 71 -6.62 3.00 2.81
C SER A 71 -7.82 3.94 2.81
N PHE A 72 -7.56 5.25 2.81
CA PHE A 72 -8.60 6.27 2.92
C PHE A 72 -8.69 7.07 1.61
N SER A 73 -9.92 7.38 1.23
CA SER A 73 -10.26 8.21 0.07
C SER A 73 -11.31 9.23 0.47
N ALA A 74 -11.08 10.49 0.09
CA ALA A 74 -12.02 11.57 0.27
C ALA A 74 -12.24 12.23 -1.10
N PRO A 75 -13.31 11.86 -1.83
CA PRO A 75 -13.61 12.45 -3.12
C PRO A 75 -13.76 13.97 -3.03
N GLU A 76 -13.37 14.69 -4.08
CA GLU A 76 -13.48 16.17 -4.15
C GLU A 76 -14.88 16.66 -3.77
N ALA A 77 -15.91 16.00 -4.32
CA ALA A 77 -17.32 16.31 -4.09
C ALA A 77 -17.76 16.17 -2.63
N ARG A 78 -16.97 15.53 -1.77
CA ARG A 78 -17.27 15.34 -0.34
C ARG A 78 -16.36 16.16 0.58
N LYS A 79 -15.49 17.02 0.04
CA LYS A 79 -14.55 17.81 0.86
C LYS A 79 -15.25 18.67 1.91
N GLU A 80 -16.32 19.36 1.53
CA GLU A 80 -17.08 20.20 2.47
C GLU A 80 -17.67 19.37 3.61
N ALA A 81 -18.24 18.20 3.30
CA ALA A 81 -18.75 17.28 4.31
C ALA A 81 -17.64 16.74 5.24
N VAL A 82 -16.45 16.46 4.71
CA VAL A 82 -15.28 16.06 5.54
C VAL A 82 -14.83 17.19 6.46
N MET A 83 -14.83 18.44 5.97
CA MET A 83 -14.46 19.60 6.79
C MET A 83 -15.51 19.90 7.87
N GLU A 84 -16.80 19.70 7.57
CA GLU A 84 -17.88 19.80 8.56
C GLU A 84 -17.77 18.72 9.63
N ALA A 85 -17.54 17.46 9.23
CA ALA A 85 -17.29 16.36 10.15
C ALA A 85 -16.09 16.62 11.05
N ALA A 86 -14.98 17.14 10.48
CA ALA A 86 -13.81 17.53 11.25
C ALA A 86 -14.13 18.65 12.24
N ARG A 87 -14.97 19.63 11.87
CA ARG A 87 -15.43 20.67 12.81
C ARG A 87 -16.27 20.10 13.94
N SER A 88 -17.25 19.25 13.61
CA SER A 88 -18.11 18.58 14.60
C SER A 88 -17.31 17.73 15.58
N ALA A 89 -16.25 17.08 15.10
CA ALA A 89 -15.38 16.24 15.90
C ALA A 89 -14.32 17.02 16.71
N GLY A 90 -14.27 18.36 16.59
CA GLY A 90 -13.26 19.20 17.23
C GLY A 90 -11.85 19.10 16.60
N LEU A 91 -11.76 18.66 15.35
CA LEU A 91 -10.52 18.29 14.64
C LEU A 91 -10.18 19.23 13.48
N LEU A 92 -10.89 20.35 13.33
CA LEU A 92 -10.74 21.25 12.18
C LEU A 92 -9.30 21.77 12.04
N GLU A 93 -8.60 22.01 13.15
CA GLU A 93 -7.19 22.46 13.13
C GLU A 93 -6.22 21.37 12.66
N ALA A 94 -6.53 20.09 12.92
CA ALA A 94 -5.74 18.95 12.45
C ALA A 94 -5.98 18.66 10.95
N VAL A 95 -7.15 19.05 10.43
CA VAL A 95 -7.58 18.84 9.04
C VAL A 95 -7.80 20.19 8.35
N THR A 96 -6.76 21.04 8.34
CA THR A 96 -6.79 22.35 7.64
C THR A 96 -7.02 22.25 6.13
N GLN A 97 -6.70 21.10 5.54
CA GLN A 97 -7.01 20.72 4.16
C GLN A 97 -7.39 19.23 4.16
N VAL A 98 -8.27 18.83 3.25
CA VAL A 98 -8.62 17.41 3.04
C VAL A 98 -7.43 16.69 2.41
N ASN A 99 -6.49 16.28 3.26
CA ASN A 99 -5.37 15.42 2.93
C ASN A 99 -5.66 14.04 3.53
N THR A 100 -5.88 13.04 2.67
CA THR A 100 -6.21 11.68 3.07
C THR A 100 -5.14 11.03 3.95
N ALA A 101 -3.87 11.47 3.86
CA ALA A 101 -2.81 11.00 4.75
C ALA A 101 -2.97 11.54 6.19
N ARG A 102 -3.35 12.81 6.35
CA ARG A 102 -3.64 13.38 7.68
C ARG A 102 -4.87 12.76 8.30
N LEU A 103 -5.93 12.61 7.50
CA LEU A 103 -7.15 11.94 7.93
C LEU A 103 -6.88 10.49 8.35
N LYS A 104 -6.08 9.76 7.57
CA LYS A 104 -5.63 8.41 7.93
C LYS A 104 -4.90 8.38 9.26
N ALA A 105 -3.92 9.27 9.47
CA ALA A 105 -3.15 9.33 10.71
C ALA A 105 -4.08 9.56 11.91
N LEU A 106 -4.96 10.57 11.80
CA LEU A 106 -5.91 10.94 12.84
C LEU A 106 -6.88 9.81 13.20
N LEU A 107 -7.51 9.18 12.21
CA LEU A 107 -8.43 8.06 12.44
C LEU A 107 -7.70 6.85 13.00
N THR A 108 -6.47 6.60 12.56
CA THR A 108 -5.63 5.52 13.09
C THR A 108 -5.28 5.75 14.57
N GLU A 109 -4.92 6.99 14.95
CA GLU A 109 -4.61 7.34 16.34
C GLU A 109 -5.84 7.20 17.24
N ARG A 110 -6.99 7.75 16.83
CA ARG A 110 -8.24 7.61 17.60
C ARG A 110 -8.68 6.15 17.74
N ALA A 111 -8.58 5.35 16.68
CA ALA A 111 -8.90 3.92 16.73
C ALA A 111 -7.99 3.16 17.71
N LYS A 112 -6.70 3.48 17.74
CA LYS A 112 -5.75 2.91 18.71
C LYS A 112 -6.08 3.31 20.15
N GLU A 113 -6.36 4.59 20.39
CA GLU A 113 -6.73 5.10 21.72
C GLU A 113 -8.03 4.47 22.23
N ALA A 114 -8.99 4.24 21.34
CA ALA A 114 -10.26 3.59 21.64
C ALA A 114 -10.14 2.05 21.75
N GLY A 115 -8.97 1.47 21.47
CA GLY A 115 -8.77 0.01 21.48
C GLY A 115 -9.61 -0.72 20.43
N MET A 116 -9.91 -0.07 19.30
CA MET A 116 -10.70 -0.67 18.23
C MET A 116 -9.98 -1.87 17.60
N ASP A 117 -10.76 -2.86 17.19
CA ASP A 117 -10.27 -3.98 16.40
C ASP A 117 -9.68 -3.45 15.06
N PRO A 118 -8.39 -3.71 14.76
CA PRO A 118 -7.76 -3.26 13.53
C PRO A 118 -8.39 -3.83 12.25
N SER A 119 -9.21 -4.88 12.33
CA SER A 119 -9.92 -5.43 11.17
C SER A 119 -11.14 -4.61 10.76
N LEU A 120 -11.59 -3.69 11.61
CA LEU A 120 -12.78 -2.87 11.38
C LEU A 120 -12.44 -1.50 10.81
N PRO A 121 -13.30 -0.91 9.97
CA PRO A 121 -13.11 0.47 9.50
C PRO A 121 -13.04 1.46 10.67
N TYR A 122 -12.01 2.31 10.69
CA TYR A 122 -11.81 3.34 11.71
C TYR A 122 -12.77 4.53 11.58
N SER A 123 -13.33 4.71 10.39
CA SER A 123 -14.36 5.71 10.14
C SER A 123 -15.75 5.29 10.63
N ALA A 124 -16.01 3.99 10.82
CA ALA A 124 -17.33 3.50 11.19
C ALA A 124 -17.74 4.00 12.59
N GLY A 125 -18.97 4.53 12.70
CA GLY A 125 -19.49 5.10 13.95
C GLY A 125 -18.86 6.43 14.37
N THR A 126 -18.03 7.04 13.52
CA THR A 126 -17.48 8.39 13.73
C THR A 126 -18.24 9.43 12.90
N GLU A 127 -17.92 10.70 13.09
CA GLU A 127 -18.44 11.80 12.27
C GLU A 127 -18.03 11.67 10.79
N PHE A 128 -17.05 10.82 10.46
CA PHE A 128 -16.59 10.56 9.10
C PHE A 128 -17.27 9.36 8.43
N ASP A 129 -18.15 8.65 9.16
CA ASP A 129 -18.87 7.47 8.67
C ASP A 129 -19.73 7.82 7.45
N GLY A 130 -19.66 6.99 6.41
CA GLY A 130 -20.35 7.21 5.13
C GLY A 130 -19.83 8.39 4.29
N ILE A 131 -19.00 9.28 4.86
CA ILE A 131 -18.42 10.43 4.16
C ILE A 131 -17.12 10.03 3.47
N VAL A 132 -16.23 9.35 4.19
CA VAL A 132 -14.90 8.95 3.72
C VAL A 132 -14.96 7.50 3.26
N GLY A 133 -14.37 7.21 2.10
CA GLY A 133 -14.21 5.83 1.65
C GLY A 133 -13.00 5.21 2.34
N GLU A 134 -13.22 4.20 3.18
CA GLU A 134 -12.18 3.42 3.83
C GLU A 134 -12.18 1.98 3.30
N PHE A 135 -11.01 1.51 2.88
CA PHE A 135 -10.79 0.14 2.48
C PHE A 135 -9.81 -0.53 3.44
N VAL A 136 -10.29 -1.58 4.10
CA VAL A 136 -9.53 -2.36 5.08
C VAL A 136 -9.15 -3.70 4.46
N SER A 137 -7.87 -4.03 4.45
CA SER A 137 -7.38 -5.29 3.88
C SER A 137 -6.32 -5.93 4.76
N PRO A 138 -6.38 -7.25 4.99
CA PRO A 138 -5.30 -7.97 5.66
C PRO A 138 -4.06 -7.98 4.77
N LYS A 139 -2.88 -7.92 5.39
CA LYS A 139 -1.59 -8.04 4.71
C LYS A 139 -0.68 -8.96 5.48
N LEU A 140 -0.01 -9.85 4.77
CA LEU A 140 0.95 -10.76 5.38
C LEU A 140 2.25 -10.00 5.66
N ARG A 141 2.67 -10.00 6.92
CA ARG A 141 3.89 -9.35 7.40
C ARG A 141 4.83 -10.36 8.01
N HIS A 142 6.11 -10.05 7.97
CA HIS A 142 7.11 -10.86 8.63
C HIS A 142 8.24 -10.03 9.22
N THR A 143 8.87 -10.61 10.23
CA THR A 143 10.19 -10.20 10.72
C THR A 143 11.17 -11.35 10.53
N THR A 144 12.40 -11.02 10.15
CA THR A 144 13.49 -12.00 10.15
C THR A 144 13.82 -12.35 11.59
N VAL A 145 13.85 -13.64 11.89
CA VAL A 145 14.26 -14.13 13.21
C VAL A 145 15.70 -14.61 13.03
N GLY A 146 16.63 -13.99 13.74
CA GLY A 146 18.04 -14.43 13.79
C GLY A 146 18.20 -15.75 14.51
#